data_AF-A0A8H6ABU5-F1
#
_entry.id   AF-A0A8H6ABU5-F1
#
_cell.length_a   1.000
_cell.length_b   1.000
_cell.length_c   1.000
_cell.angle_alpha   90.00
_cell.angle_beta   90.00
_cell.angle_gamma   90.00
#
_symmetry.space_group_name_H-M   'P 1'
#
loop_
_entity.id
_entity.type
_entity.pdbx_description
1 polymer ?
#
loop_
_entity_poly.entity_id
_entity_poly.type
_entity_poly.pdbx_seq_one_letter_code
_entity_poly.pdbx_strand_id
1 'polypeptide(L)'
;MTDATDLQYSIPPQKPLKVLIVGCGISGLTTALGLKLSGHGVTIFEQTSTLAEVGAGIQLAPSASRILRRLGVLVEVTRKSNILEQNSLRRYQDNQELGKAFLMPQAEEKYYAPLAVIHRGDLLDILVRKVKGLGVSIRLNARVEAINPEFEARIQIHPKDNPITSDLIQQNIGMRWMGPGGHIMAYPIKRNTFYNMVLVHPQTVSGERKDEAWTRVGSEHQMQHIYQGWNEVIQMLLFLVPEQEIVKRSLHLSVRALSGTRLRALHLELAHRARSQVFCLLSEQLRHSIQHEQLYPIQTALWDELMSHWVQGSTKDLSARSQAAAAASSVVLLDLVSSHCGKDIATRLDLARIIIPFKEKASNILYQNYTATREEFLCVPATADHLCGASSRFYRLVRRTLAVPMNRGLADHPTYDSEKDPRATKAIGSHISTIYTELRQGGMTDAVVNCWESL
;
A
#
# COMPACT_ATOMS: atom_id res chain seq x y z
N MET A 1 4.46 -22.55 -23.55
CA MET A 1 4.06 -21.32 -24.26
C MET A 1 2.61 -21.48 -24.69
N THR A 2 1.67 -21.01 -23.87
CA THR A 2 0.25 -20.94 -24.25
C THR A 2 0.00 -19.63 -24.98
N ASP A 3 -0.87 -19.73 -25.97
CA ASP A 3 -1.12 -18.81 -27.06
C ASP A 3 -1.44 -17.38 -26.59
N ALA A 4 -0.90 -16.36 -27.27
CA ALA A 4 -1.06 -14.95 -26.91
C ALA A 4 -2.50 -14.42 -27.16
N THR A 5 -3.34 -15.26 -27.73
CA THR A 5 -4.72 -15.01 -28.19
C THR A 5 -5.76 -15.06 -27.05
N ASP A 6 -5.53 -15.83 -25.98
CA ASP A 6 -6.47 -15.98 -24.85
C ASP A 6 -6.62 -14.72 -23.95
N LEU A 7 -5.88 -13.64 -24.24
CA LEU A 7 -5.78 -12.46 -23.37
C LEU A 7 -6.28 -11.15 -24.00
N GLN A 8 -6.90 -11.19 -25.19
CA GLN A 8 -7.57 -10.02 -25.78
C GLN A 8 -8.93 -9.76 -25.11
N TYR A 9 -8.92 -9.36 -23.83
CA TYR A 9 -10.05 -8.65 -23.23
C TYR A 9 -9.96 -7.16 -23.57
N SER A 10 -9.98 -6.86 -24.86
CA SER A 10 -10.26 -5.52 -25.34
C SER A 10 -11.78 -5.41 -25.36
N ILE A 11 -12.42 -5.20 -24.21
CA ILE A 11 -13.82 -4.74 -24.22
C ILE A 11 -13.73 -3.25 -24.54
N PRO A 12 -14.00 -2.82 -25.79
CA PRO A 12 -13.96 -1.41 -26.10
C PRO A 12 -14.98 -0.70 -25.21
N PRO A 13 -14.61 0.40 -24.56
CA PRO A 13 -15.51 1.09 -23.66
C PRO A 13 -16.62 1.72 -24.51
N GLN A 14 -17.87 1.56 -24.09
CA GLN A 14 -19.00 2.23 -24.76
C GLN A 14 -18.81 3.75 -24.82
N LYS A 15 -18.11 4.32 -23.83
CA LYS A 15 -17.69 5.73 -23.81
C LYS A 15 -16.25 5.86 -23.31
N PRO A 16 -15.28 6.24 -24.16
CA PRO A 16 -13.91 6.48 -23.73
C PRO A 16 -13.82 7.62 -22.70
N LEU A 17 -13.19 7.35 -21.55
CA LEU A 17 -12.91 8.35 -20.52
C LEU A 17 -11.59 9.08 -20.79
N LYS A 18 -11.48 10.32 -20.28
CA LYS A 18 -10.22 11.05 -20.14
C LYS A 18 -9.76 10.96 -18.68
N VAL A 19 -8.70 10.20 -18.43
CA VAL A 19 -8.21 9.90 -17.08
C VAL A 19 -6.89 10.63 -16.84
N LEU A 20 -6.82 11.33 -15.71
CA LEU A 20 -5.60 11.95 -15.21
C LEU A 20 -5.03 11.07 -14.10
N ILE A 21 -3.75 10.71 -14.19
CA ILE A 21 -3.05 9.90 -13.17
C ILE A 21 -2.01 10.78 -12.51
N VAL A 22 -2.03 10.84 -11.17
CA VAL A 22 -1.06 11.58 -10.38
C VAL A 22 0.00 10.62 -9.86
N GLY A 23 1.22 10.77 -10.37
CA GLY A 23 2.37 9.92 -10.10
C GLY A 23 2.69 8.95 -11.24
N CYS A 24 3.95 8.92 -11.65
CA CYS A 24 4.52 8.09 -12.71
C CYS A 24 5.47 7.02 -12.13
N GLY A 25 5.18 6.54 -10.92
CA GLY A 25 5.77 5.33 -10.37
C GLY A 25 5.21 4.06 -11.03
N ILE A 26 5.70 2.88 -10.59
CA ILE A 26 5.30 1.56 -11.14
C ILE A 26 3.78 1.39 -11.16
N SER A 27 3.08 1.79 -10.09
CA SER A 27 1.61 1.70 -10.01
C SER A 27 0.93 2.62 -11.03
N GLY A 28 1.32 3.90 -11.09
CA GLY A 28 0.74 4.88 -12.02
C GLY A 28 0.94 4.49 -13.49
N LEU A 29 2.12 3.98 -13.84
CA LEU A 29 2.42 3.47 -15.17
C LEU A 29 1.64 2.20 -15.51
N THR A 30 1.51 1.27 -14.55
CA THR A 30 0.72 0.04 -14.72
C THR A 30 -0.76 0.37 -14.91
N THR A 31 -1.31 1.29 -14.12
CA THR A 31 -2.68 1.80 -14.26
C THR A 31 -2.89 2.48 -15.61
N ALA A 32 -1.96 3.33 -16.03
CA ALA A 32 -2.02 4.00 -17.33
C ALA A 32 -2.04 3.00 -18.50
N LEU A 33 -1.18 1.98 -18.42
CA LEU A 33 -1.10 0.92 -19.42
C LEU A 33 -2.41 0.14 -19.52
N GLY A 34 -2.99 -0.27 -18.38
CA GLY A 34 -4.28 -0.95 -18.34
C GLY A 34 -5.40 -0.09 -18.95
N LEU A 35 -5.56 1.15 -18.49
CA LEU A 35 -6.59 2.07 -19.01
C LEU A 35 -6.43 2.37 -20.50
N LYS A 36 -5.19 2.52 -20.97
CA LYS A 36 -4.91 2.79 -22.39
C LYS A 36 -5.22 1.59 -23.27
N LEU A 37 -4.84 0.37 -22.84
CA LEU A 37 -5.17 -0.87 -23.55
C LEU A 37 -6.68 -1.11 -23.58
N SER A 38 -7.41 -0.66 -22.55
CA SER A 38 -8.88 -0.61 -22.53
C SER A 38 -9.48 0.57 -23.29
N GLY A 39 -8.72 1.30 -24.12
CA GLY A 39 -9.27 2.31 -25.03
C GLY A 39 -9.53 3.70 -24.42
N HIS A 40 -9.04 4.00 -23.22
CA HIS A 40 -9.20 5.32 -22.59
C HIS A 40 -8.09 6.31 -22.97
N GLY A 41 -8.42 7.60 -22.92
CA GLY A 41 -7.44 8.68 -23.01
C GLY A 41 -6.78 8.89 -21.66
N VAL A 42 -5.45 8.80 -21.58
CA VAL A 42 -4.72 8.88 -20.30
C VAL A 42 -3.64 9.96 -20.36
N THR A 43 -3.56 10.78 -19.33
CA THR A 43 -2.43 11.69 -19.08
C THR A 43 -1.88 11.43 -17.68
N ILE A 44 -0.57 11.20 -17.58
CA ILE A 44 0.11 11.05 -16.29
C ILE A 44 0.82 12.35 -15.95
N PHE A 45 0.72 12.79 -14.71
CA PHE A 45 1.46 13.91 -14.15
C PHE A 45 2.44 13.40 -13.11
N GLU A 46 3.70 13.76 -13.24
CA GLU A 46 4.77 13.39 -12.32
C GLU A 46 5.49 14.64 -11.85
N GLN A 47 5.72 14.73 -10.55
CA GLN A 47 6.40 15.86 -9.94
C GLN A 47 7.90 15.90 -10.29
N THR A 48 8.54 14.75 -10.55
CA THR A 48 9.97 14.71 -10.88
C THR A 48 10.25 15.17 -12.31
N SER A 49 11.44 15.75 -12.50
CA SER A 49 11.93 16.23 -13.79
C SER A 49 12.42 15.12 -14.71
N THR A 50 12.88 14.03 -14.11
CA THR A 50 13.33 12.83 -14.78
C THR A 50 12.68 11.62 -14.12
N LEU A 51 12.36 10.63 -14.93
CA LEU A 51 11.99 9.30 -14.45
C LEU A 51 13.29 8.53 -14.22
N ALA A 52 14.10 9.01 -13.28
CA ALA A 52 15.34 8.37 -12.88
C ALA A 52 15.14 7.86 -11.45
N GLU A 53 15.30 6.56 -11.25
CA GLU A 53 15.28 5.99 -9.91
C GLU A 53 16.59 5.30 -9.59
N VAL A 54 17.11 5.61 -8.40
CA VAL A 54 18.14 4.85 -7.73
C VAL A 54 17.45 3.64 -7.10
N GLY A 55 17.68 2.45 -7.65
CA GLY A 55 16.87 1.27 -7.33
C GLY A 55 17.67 0.14 -6.71
N ALA A 56 17.09 -0.51 -5.71
CA ALA A 56 17.44 -1.87 -5.34
C ALA A 56 16.66 -2.86 -6.25
N GLY A 57 17.01 -4.15 -6.19
CA GLY A 57 16.20 -5.20 -6.79
C GLY A 57 14.80 -5.27 -6.17
N ILE A 58 13.78 -5.56 -6.99
CA ILE A 58 12.42 -5.85 -6.55
C ILE A 58 12.02 -7.26 -6.99
N GLN A 59 11.36 -8.01 -6.11
CA GLN A 59 10.75 -9.29 -6.43
C GLN A 59 9.38 -9.13 -7.08
N LEU A 60 9.21 -9.78 -8.22
CA LEU A 60 7.95 -9.95 -8.93
C LEU A 60 7.42 -11.36 -8.64
N ALA A 61 6.44 -11.43 -7.73
CA ALA A 61 5.70 -12.66 -7.48
C ALA A 61 4.86 -13.06 -8.72
N PRO A 62 4.48 -14.34 -8.88
CA PRO A 62 3.69 -14.81 -10.02
C PRO A 62 2.39 -14.03 -10.26
N SER A 63 1.76 -13.52 -9.20
CA SER A 63 0.57 -12.65 -9.31
C SER A 63 0.85 -11.36 -10.07
N ALA A 64 1.98 -10.69 -9.82
CA ALA A 64 2.41 -9.50 -10.54
C ALA A 64 2.85 -9.86 -11.97
N SER A 65 3.63 -10.93 -12.14
CA SER A 65 4.10 -11.41 -13.45
C SER A 65 2.94 -11.74 -14.40
N ARG A 66 1.85 -12.33 -13.90
CA ARG A 66 0.62 -12.55 -14.66
C ARG A 66 -0.01 -11.26 -15.17
N ILE A 67 -0.06 -10.22 -14.35
CA ILE A 67 -0.59 -8.92 -14.76
C ILE A 67 0.32 -8.28 -15.82
N LEU A 68 1.63 -8.32 -15.62
CA LEU A 68 2.60 -7.83 -16.61
C LEU A 68 2.52 -8.59 -17.95
N ARG A 69 2.11 -9.87 -17.92
CA ARG A 69 1.81 -10.63 -19.14
C ARG A 69 0.60 -10.08 -19.86
N ARG A 70 -0.50 -9.87 -19.13
CA ARG A 70 -1.73 -9.28 -19.66
C ARG A 70 -1.51 -7.89 -20.25
N LEU A 71 -0.62 -7.11 -19.64
CA LEU A 71 -0.25 -5.78 -20.12
C LEU A 71 0.79 -5.81 -21.27
N GLY A 72 1.21 -7.00 -21.70
CA GLY A 72 2.08 -7.17 -22.87
C GLY A 72 3.51 -6.68 -22.66
N VAL A 73 4.02 -6.71 -21.43
CA VAL A 73 5.40 -6.30 -21.07
C VAL A 73 6.21 -7.40 -20.40
N LEU A 74 5.60 -8.54 -20.03
CA LEU A 74 6.31 -9.61 -19.32
C LEU A 74 7.56 -10.10 -20.06
N VAL A 75 7.53 -10.22 -21.39
CA VAL A 75 8.69 -10.68 -22.16
C VAL A 75 9.89 -9.75 -21.98
N GLU A 76 9.67 -8.43 -22.05
CA GLU A 76 10.72 -7.44 -21.82
C GLU A 76 11.21 -7.45 -20.37
N VAL A 77 10.28 -7.61 -19.42
CA VAL A 77 10.60 -7.72 -17.99
C VAL A 77 11.47 -8.95 -17.74
N THR A 78 11.07 -10.13 -18.21
CA THR A 78 11.82 -11.37 -18.03
C THR A 78 13.23 -11.29 -18.62
N ARG A 79 13.41 -10.63 -19.78
CA ARG A 79 14.75 -10.42 -20.37
C ARG A 79 15.71 -9.62 -19.49
N LYS A 80 15.18 -8.73 -18.65
CA LYS A 80 15.95 -7.93 -17.70
C LYS A 80 15.89 -8.45 -16.25
N SER A 81 15.28 -9.61 -16.04
CA SER A 81 15.10 -10.20 -14.72
C SER A 81 15.94 -11.46 -14.54
N ASN A 82 16.28 -11.76 -13.29
CA ASN A 82 16.72 -13.08 -12.89
C ASN A 82 15.50 -13.90 -12.45
N ILE A 83 15.30 -15.07 -13.03
CA ILE A 83 14.29 -16.01 -12.57
C ILE A 83 14.88 -16.80 -11.41
N LEU A 84 14.21 -16.78 -10.25
CA LEU A 84 14.71 -17.49 -9.08
C LEU A 84 14.28 -18.96 -9.15
N GLU A 85 15.25 -19.87 -9.23
CA GLU A 85 14.98 -21.31 -9.27
C GLU A 85 14.65 -21.87 -7.88
N GLN A 86 15.27 -21.30 -6.84
CA GLN A 86 15.09 -21.72 -5.45
C GLN A 86 15.38 -20.58 -4.48
N ASN A 87 14.78 -20.63 -3.30
CA ASN A 87 15.18 -19.85 -2.14
C ASN A 87 15.89 -20.78 -1.14
N SER A 88 17.14 -20.48 -0.82
CA SER A 88 17.91 -21.15 0.23
C SER A 88 17.76 -20.37 1.53
N LEU A 89 17.32 -21.03 2.59
CA LEU A 89 17.30 -20.48 3.94
C LEU A 89 18.59 -20.90 4.64
N ARG A 90 19.41 -19.93 5.04
CA ARG A 90 20.72 -20.18 5.64
C ARG A 90 20.82 -19.60 7.04
N ARG A 91 21.51 -20.32 7.92
CA ARG A 91 21.86 -19.87 9.26
C ARG A 91 22.89 -18.76 9.15
N TYR A 92 22.66 -17.66 9.86
CA TYR A 92 23.53 -16.47 9.77
C TYR A 92 24.94 -16.70 10.35
N GLN A 93 25.08 -17.59 11.35
CA GLN A 93 26.32 -17.77 12.10
C GLN A 93 27.41 -18.50 11.30
N ASP A 94 27.04 -19.56 10.59
CA ASP A 94 27.97 -20.47 9.91
C ASP A 94 27.62 -20.66 8.42
N ASN A 95 26.63 -19.90 7.92
CA ASN A 95 26.12 -19.99 6.56
C ASN A 95 25.54 -21.38 6.21
N GLN A 96 25.22 -22.23 7.21
CA GLN A 96 24.65 -23.56 6.99
C GLN A 96 23.26 -23.46 6.33
N GLU A 97 23.02 -24.23 5.28
CA GLU A 97 21.70 -24.32 4.65
C GLU A 97 20.73 -25.11 5.54
N LEU A 98 19.72 -24.42 6.06
CA LEU A 98 18.67 -24.98 6.94
C LEU A 98 17.55 -25.62 6.15
N GLY A 99 17.33 -25.16 4.93
CA GLY A 99 16.30 -25.67 4.04
C GLY A 99 16.27 -24.91 2.73
N LYS A 100 15.61 -25.51 1.73
CA LYS A 100 15.43 -24.93 0.40
C LYS A 100 14.01 -25.06 -0.06
N ALA A 101 13.49 -24.00 -0.67
CA ALA A 101 12.21 -24.00 -1.36
C ALA A 101 12.48 -23.90 -2.86
N PHE A 102 12.21 -24.97 -3.60
CA PHE A 102 12.23 -24.92 -5.06
C PHE A 102 11.08 -24.05 -5.55
N LEU A 103 11.41 -23.05 -6.35
CA LEU A 103 10.45 -22.10 -6.92
C LEU A 103 10.12 -22.48 -8.35
N MET A 104 11.11 -22.90 -9.15
CA MET A 104 10.91 -23.24 -10.56
C MET A 104 11.32 -24.70 -10.83
N PRO A 105 10.55 -25.44 -11.66
CA PRO A 105 9.41 -24.99 -12.49
C PRO A 105 8.06 -24.92 -11.74
N GLN A 106 7.97 -25.37 -10.49
CA GLN A 106 6.69 -25.62 -9.80
C GLN A 106 5.81 -24.37 -9.66
N ALA A 107 6.39 -23.20 -9.40
CA ALA A 107 5.63 -21.94 -9.33
C ALA A 107 5.13 -21.50 -10.70
N GLU A 108 5.89 -21.72 -11.77
CA GLU A 108 5.44 -21.42 -13.13
C GLU A 108 4.34 -22.39 -13.57
N GLU A 109 4.46 -23.67 -13.28
CA GLU A 109 3.40 -24.65 -13.57
C GLU A 109 2.12 -24.35 -12.79
N LYS A 110 2.24 -24.07 -11.48
CA LYS A 110 1.09 -23.83 -10.59
C LYS A 110 0.42 -22.49 -10.84
N TYR A 111 1.19 -21.43 -11.06
CA TYR A 111 0.66 -20.07 -11.18
C TYR A 111 0.67 -19.55 -12.61
N TYR A 112 1.10 -20.37 -13.57
CA TYR A 112 1.26 -20.03 -14.98
C TYR A 112 2.17 -18.82 -15.20
N ALA A 113 3.03 -18.43 -14.26
CA ALA A 113 3.92 -17.29 -14.38
C ALA A 113 5.15 -17.39 -13.48
N PRO A 114 6.29 -16.81 -13.90
CA PRO A 114 7.53 -16.95 -13.17
C PRO A 114 7.59 -16.04 -11.94
N LEU A 115 8.42 -16.43 -10.98
CA LEU A 115 8.92 -15.57 -9.91
C LEU A 115 10.25 -14.97 -10.36
N ALA A 116 10.31 -13.64 -10.45
CA ALA A 116 11.44 -12.93 -11.03
C ALA A 116 11.97 -11.86 -10.06
N VAL A 117 13.24 -11.54 -10.16
CA VAL A 117 13.85 -10.36 -9.53
C VAL A 117 14.35 -9.44 -10.63
N ILE A 118 13.95 -8.18 -10.59
CA ILE A 118 14.35 -7.17 -11.57
C ILE A 118 14.88 -5.94 -10.85
N HIS A 119 15.83 -5.25 -11.45
CA HIS A 119 16.22 -3.93 -10.98
C HIS A 119 15.02 -2.97 -11.13
N ARG A 120 14.67 -2.24 -10.07
CA ARG A 120 13.47 -1.38 -10.08
C ARG A 120 13.47 -0.36 -11.22
N GLY A 121 14.63 0.21 -11.55
CA GLY A 121 14.79 1.16 -12.67
C GLY A 121 14.47 0.52 -14.02
N ASP A 122 14.89 -0.73 -14.25
CA ASP A 122 14.61 -1.44 -15.51
C ASP A 122 13.13 -1.71 -15.71
N LEU A 123 12.44 -2.11 -14.64
CA LEU A 123 10.99 -2.30 -14.66
C LEU A 123 10.27 -0.98 -14.99
N LEU A 124 10.69 0.12 -14.37
CA LEU A 124 10.14 1.44 -14.64
C LEU A 124 10.35 1.83 -16.11
N ASP A 125 11.57 1.67 -16.63
CA ASP A 125 11.91 1.99 -18.02
C ASP A 125 11.09 1.20 -19.04
N ILE A 126 10.89 -0.10 -18.79
CA ILE A 126 10.03 -0.96 -19.64
C ILE A 126 8.60 -0.39 -19.66
N LEU A 127 8.04 -0.08 -18.49
CA LEU A 127 6.69 0.45 -18.38
C LEU A 127 6.56 1.83 -19.03
N VAL A 128 7.52 2.74 -18.81
CA VAL A 128 7.56 4.06 -19.44
C VAL A 128 7.62 3.95 -20.95
N ARG A 129 8.51 3.11 -21.50
CA ARG A 129 8.62 2.88 -22.94
C ARG A 129 7.31 2.37 -23.52
N LYS A 130 6.67 1.39 -22.85
CA LYS A 130 5.38 0.85 -23.30
C LYS A 130 4.27 1.90 -23.30
N VAL A 131 4.13 2.64 -22.20
CA VAL A 131 3.11 3.69 -22.03
C VAL A 131 3.29 4.82 -23.05
N LYS A 132 4.52 5.28 -23.28
CA LYS A 132 4.85 6.27 -24.33
C LYS A 132 4.59 5.73 -25.73
N GLY A 133 4.95 4.48 -26.01
CA GLY A 133 4.71 3.82 -27.30
C GLY A 133 3.23 3.69 -27.64
N LEU A 134 2.35 3.63 -26.64
CA LEU A 134 0.90 3.67 -26.83
C LEU A 134 0.33 5.10 -26.93
N GLY A 135 1.16 6.14 -26.87
CA GLY A 135 0.74 7.54 -26.99
C GLY A 135 0.08 8.11 -25.73
N VAL A 136 0.37 7.57 -24.54
CA VAL A 136 -0.03 8.19 -23.27
C VAL A 136 0.86 9.40 -23.01
N SER A 137 0.26 10.56 -22.71
CA SER A 137 1.01 11.77 -22.39
C SER A 137 1.55 11.67 -20.96
N ILE A 138 2.86 11.79 -20.78
CA ILE A 138 3.50 11.89 -19.47
C ILE A 138 4.05 13.30 -19.33
N ARG A 139 3.51 14.05 -18.36
CA ARG A 139 3.95 15.38 -18.00
C ARG A 139 4.83 15.30 -16.76
N LEU A 140 6.13 15.32 -16.98
CA LEU A 140 7.13 15.48 -15.93
C LEU A 140 7.14 16.93 -15.43
N ASN A 141 7.74 17.17 -14.27
CA ASN A 141 7.70 18.49 -13.60
C ASN A 141 6.29 19.02 -13.34
N ALA A 142 5.30 18.13 -13.29
CA ALA A 142 3.90 18.49 -13.14
C ALA A 142 3.39 17.90 -11.83
N ARG A 143 3.73 18.55 -10.73
CA ARG A 143 3.15 18.23 -9.42
C ARG A 143 1.68 18.65 -9.43
N VAL A 144 0.78 17.70 -9.22
CA VAL A 144 -0.64 18.00 -9.04
C VAL A 144 -0.82 18.48 -7.60
N GLU A 145 -1.30 19.71 -7.45
CA GLU A 145 -1.41 20.40 -6.16
C GLU A 145 -2.76 20.19 -5.49
N ALA A 146 -3.82 20.10 -6.30
CA ALA A 146 -5.17 19.81 -5.86
C ALA A 146 -5.93 19.08 -6.97
N ILE A 147 -6.87 18.23 -6.59
CA ILE A 147 -7.89 17.69 -7.48
C ILE A 147 -9.18 18.39 -7.08
N ASN A 148 -9.58 19.40 -7.84
CA ASN A 148 -10.86 20.08 -7.64
C ASN A 148 -11.87 19.48 -8.62
N PRO A 149 -12.90 18.76 -8.14
CA PRO A 149 -13.93 18.21 -9.02
C PRO A 149 -14.80 19.28 -9.72
N GLU A 150 -14.63 20.57 -9.40
CA GLU A 150 -15.47 21.67 -9.88
C GLU A 150 -14.73 22.79 -10.70
N PHE A 151 -13.46 22.68 -11.12
CA PHE A 151 -12.71 23.87 -11.63
C PHE A 151 -11.68 23.70 -12.81
N GLU A 152 -11.62 24.72 -13.71
CA GLU A 152 -10.63 24.98 -14.81
C GLU A 152 -9.93 26.36 -14.63
N ALA A 153 -8.63 26.57 -14.96
CA ALA A 153 -7.98 27.91 -14.85
C ALA A 153 -6.81 28.29 -15.81
N ARG A 154 -6.66 29.62 -16.04
CA ARG A 154 -5.67 30.38 -16.86
C ARG A 154 -5.34 31.76 -16.22
N ILE A 155 -4.11 32.35 -16.34
CA ILE A 155 -3.75 33.82 -16.22
C ILE A 155 -2.43 34.22 -17.01
N GLN A 156 -2.21 35.53 -17.36
CA GLN A 156 -1.14 36.15 -18.23
C GLN A 156 -0.63 37.57 -17.76
N ILE A 157 0.60 38.02 -18.15
CA ILE A 157 1.18 39.40 -17.97
C ILE A 157 2.21 39.82 -19.07
N HIS A 158 2.31 41.10 -19.49
CA HIS A 158 3.24 41.57 -20.55
C HIS A 158 4.19 42.72 -20.15
N PRO A 159 5.53 42.60 -20.33
CA PRO A 159 6.51 43.66 -20.05
C PRO A 159 7.27 44.09 -21.33
N LYS A 160 6.81 45.13 -22.05
CA LYS A 160 7.45 45.59 -23.31
C LYS A 160 8.14 46.96 -23.23
N ASP A 161 8.07 47.68 -22.10
CA ASP A 161 8.36 49.13 -22.10
C ASP A 161 9.56 49.59 -21.26
N ASN A 162 10.45 48.69 -20.80
CA ASN A 162 11.64 49.07 -20.01
C ASN A 162 12.96 48.84 -20.80
N PRO A 163 13.77 49.88 -21.09
CA PRO A 163 14.98 49.78 -21.92
C PRO A 163 16.06 48.85 -21.37
N ILE A 164 16.16 48.70 -20.05
CA ILE A 164 17.20 47.89 -19.39
C ILE A 164 16.86 46.39 -19.46
N THR A 165 15.57 46.02 -19.43
CA THR A 165 15.12 44.62 -19.53
C THR A 165 14.79 44.19 -20.95
N SER A 166 14.71 45.13 -21.90
CA SER A 166 14.46 44.88 -23.32
C SER A 166 15.48 43.89 -23.90
N ASP A 167 16.76 44.10 -23.63
CA ASP A 167 17.84 43.23 -24.13
C ASP A 167 17.77 41.82 -23.54
N LEU A 168 17.35 41.71 -22.27
CA LEU A 168 17.20 40.42 -21.58
C LEU A 168 16.09 39.56 -22.18
N ILE A 169 14.99 40.20 -22.60
CA ILE A 169 13.86 39.51 -23.21
C ILE A 169 14.15 39.16 -24.67
N GLN A 170 14.84 40.02 -25.42
CA GLN A 170 15.11 39.82 -26.85
C GLN A 170 16.08 38.68 -27.14
N GLN A 171 16.91 38.30 -26.17
CA GLN A 171 17.85 37.20 -26.28
C GLN A 171 17.20 35.89 -25.82
N ASN A 172 17.27 34.83 -26.63
CA ASN A 172 16.77 33.50 -26.25
C ASN A 172 17.72 32.78 -25.26
N ILE A 173 18.09 33.45 -24.18
CA ILE A 173 19.11 33.00 -23.24
C ILE A 173 18.51 32.91 -21.84
N GLY A 174 18.65 31.75 -21.21
CA GLY A 174 18.30 31.55 -19.81
C GLY A 174 19.44 31.98 -18.91
N MET A 175 19.15 32.90 -18.01
CA MET A 175 20.10 33.48 -17.08
C MET A 175 20.01 32.81 -15.71
N ARG A 176 21.16 32.58 -15.11
CA ARG A 176 21.26 32.02 -13.76
C ARG A 176 22.25 32.85 -12.97
N TRP A 177 21.80 33.35 -11.83
CA TRP A 177 22.65 34.03 -10.87
C TRP A 177 22.78 33.16 -9.63
N MET A 178 24.02 32.93 -9.21
CA MET A 178 24.35 32.15 -8.01
C MET A 178 25.23 33.01 -7.13
N GLY A 179 24.93 33.01 -5.82
CA GLY A 179 25.62 33.85 -4.85
C GLY A 179 25.36 33.36 -3.43
N PRO A 180 25.98 33.98 -2.41
CA PRO A 180 25.78 33.58 -1.02
C PRO A 180 24.30 33.63 -0.63
N GLY A 181 23.78 32.54 -0.07
CA GLY A 181 22.42 32.49 0.50
C GLY A 181 21.26 32.26 -0.47
N GLY A 182 21.51 32.05 -1.77
CA GLY A 182 20.43 31.71 -2.71
C GLY A 182 20.88 31.52 -4.14
N HIS A 183 19.94 31.27 -5.05
CA HIS A 183 20.16 31.36 -6.50
C HIS A 183 18.86 31.77 -7.21
N ILE A 184 19.03 32.44 -8.36
CA ILE A 184 17.94 32.97 -9.18
C ILE A 184 18.09 32.41 -10.60
N MET A 185 17.00 31.93 -11.16
CA MET A 185 16.93 31.52 -12.56
C MET A 185 15.88 32.36 -13.27
N ALA A 186 16.25 32.99 -14.37
CA ALA A 186 15.34 33.78 -15.20
C ALA A 186 15.48 33.47 -16.68
N TYR A 187 14.40 33.55 -17.45
CA TYR A 187 14.44 33.31 -18.89
C TYR A 187 13.21 33.90 -19.61
N PRO A 188 13.36 34.33 -20.87
CA PRO A 188 12.23 34.78 -21.67
C PRO A 188 11.39 33.58 -22.12
N ILE A 189 10.07 33.80 -22.17
CA ILE A 189 9.10 32.81 -22.66
C ILE A 189 8.11 33.49 -23.62
N LYS A 190 7.34 32.68 -24.36
CA LYS A 190 6.35 33.14 -25.36
C LYS A 190 6.94 34.13 -26.38
N ARG A 191 7.96 33.71 -27.14
CA ARG A 191 8.61 34.53 -28.19
C ARG A 191 9.02 35.91 -27.69
N ASN A 192 9.70 35.97 -26.55
CA ASN A 192 10.30 37.20 -26.04
C ASN A 192 9.25 38.30 -25.75
N THR A 193 8.10 37.88 -25.23
CA THR A 193 7.04 38.81 -24.77
C THR A 193 6.73 38.68 -23.28
N PHE A 194 7.43 37.78 -22.58
CA PHE A 194 7.28 37.48 -21.15
C PHE A 194 8.65 37.09 -20.59
N TYR A 195 8.93 37.43 -19.34
CA TYR A 195 10.18 37.08 -18.65
C TYR A 195 9.88 36.38 -17.33
N ASN A 196 10.30 35.13 -17.18
CA ASN A 196 10.00 34.29 -16.02
C ASN A 196 11.17 34.32 -15.02
N MET A 197 10.88 34.32 -13.71
CA MET A 197 11.89 34.31 -12.66
C MET A 197 11.55 33.33 -11.53
N VAL A 198 12.55 32.60 -11.04
CA VAL A 198 12.44 31.66 -9.92
C VAL A 198 13.58 31.93 -8.93
N LEU A 199 13.22 32.18 -7.67
CA LEU A 199 14.14 32.52 -6.59
C LEU A 199 14.14 31.42 -5.53
N VAL A 200 15.33 30.96 -5.16
CA VAL A 200 15.51 29.89 -4.16
C VAL A 200 16.51 30.35 -3.10
N HIS A 201 16.08 30.34 -1.84
CA HIS A 201 16.91 30.68 -0.68
C HIS A 201 16.49 29.85 0.56
N PRO A 202 17.37 29.64 1.55
CA PRO A 202 17.02 29.02 2.82
C PRO A 202 15.96 29.82 3.59
N GLN A 203 15.10 29.15 4.36
CA GLN A 203 14.10 29.82 5.20
C GLN A 203 14.78 30.37 6.47
N THR A 204 14.72 31.68 6.70
CA THR A 204 15.21 32.30 7.93
C THR A 204 14.36 31.89 9.13
N VAL A 205 15.03 31.41 10.19
CA VAL A 205 14.41 30.96 11.44
C VAL A 205 14.11 32.18 12.32
N SER A 206 13.10 32.97 11.93
CA SER A 206 12.59 34.04 12.79
C SER A 206 11.34 33.56 13.50
N GLY A 207 11.50 33.11 14.76
CA GLY A 207 10.59 33.21 15.91
C GLY A 207 9.13 32.75 15.86
N GLU A 208 8.46 32.74 14.71
CA GLU A 208 7.04 32.49 14.60
C GLU A 208 6.80 31.14 13.90
N ARG A 209 6.81 30.09 14.73
CA ARG A 209 6.04 28.87 14.46
C ARG A 209 4.57 29.27 14.47
N LYS A 210 3.97 29.56 13.31
CA LYS A 210 2.51 29.53 13.08
C LYS A 210 2.18 29.49 11.58
N ASP A 211 1.41 28.47 11.24
CA ASP A 211 0.53 28.29 10.08
C ASP A 211 1.08 27.77 8.73
N GLU A 212 0.49 26.63 8.36
CA GLU A 212 0.76 25.72 7.25
C GLU A 212 -0.03 26.11 5.98
N ALA A 213 0.33 27.19 5.30
CA ALA A 213 -0.35 27.63 4.06
C ALA A 213 0.57 27.61 2.82
N TRP A 214 0.10 27.00 1.72
CA TRP A 214 0.77 26.86 0.42
C TRP A 214 0.65 28.09 -0.51
N THR A 215 0.05 29.18 -0.02
CA THR A 215 -0.39 30.38 -0.77
C THR A 215 -0.09 31.67 -0.03
N ARG A 216 1.06 31.77 0.65
CA ARG A 216 1.47 33.08 1.16
C ARG A 216 2.02 33.92 0.00
N VAL A 217 1.37 35.06 -0.25
CA VAL A 217 1.94 36.16 -1.04
C VAL A 217 3.29 36.47 -0.40
N GLY A 218 4.37 36.32 -1.17
CA GLY A 218 5.70 36.69 -0.71
C GLY A 218 5.77 38.21 -0.57
N SER A 219 6.46 38.69 0.45
CA SER A 219 6.65 40.13 0.62
C SER A 219 7.76 40.60 -0.32
N GLU A 220 7.47 41.63 -1.12
CA GLU A 220 8.48 42.32 -1.95
C GLU A 220 9.66 42.77 -1.08
N HIS A 221 9.37 43.34 0.10
CA HIS A 221 10.37 43.78 1.06
C HIS A 221 11.25 42.63 1.58
N GLN A 222 10.68 41.45 1.85
CA GLN A 222 11.48 40.29 2.26
C GLN A 222 12.35 39.77 1.11
N MET A 223 11.81 39.73 -0.10
CA MET A 223 12.53 39.33 -1.30
C MET A 223 13.71 40.29 -1.59
N GLN A 224 13.46 41.60 -1.57
CA GLN A 224 14.51 42.62 -1.73
C GLN A 224 15.57 42.54 -0.62
N HIS A 225 15.15 42.37 0.65
CA HIS A 225 16.09 42.22 1.76
C HIS A 225 17.00 40.98 1.63
N ILE A 226 16.45 39.84 1.20
CA ILE A 226 17.23 38.60 1.05
C ILE A 226 18.29 38.73 -0.06
N TYR A 227 17.99 39.49 -1.10
CA TYR A 227 18.87 39.67 -2.25
C TYR A 227 19.58 41.04 -2.30
N GLN A 228 19.48 41.90 -1.27
CA GLN A 228 19.96 43.30 -1.28
C GLN A 228 21.43 43.50 -1.70
N GLY A 229 22.30 42.50 -1.48
CA GLY A 229 23.72 42.53 -1.86
C GLY A 229 24.03 42.00 -3.26
N TRP A 230 23.01 41.66 -4.05
CA TRP A 230 23.16 41.08 -5.39
C TRP A 230 23.08 42.17 -6.47
N ASN A 231 23.66 41.93 -7.64
CA ASN A 231 23.90 42.94 -8.69
C ASN A 231 22.65 43.75 -9.13
N GLU A 232 22.91 44.92 -9.72
CA GLU A 232 21.90 45.93 -10.07
C GLU A 232 20.77 45.44 -10.98
N VAL A 233 21.06 44.49 -11.89
CA VAL A 233 20.05 43.90 -12.80
C VAL A 233 19.03 43.07 -12.03
N ILE A 234 19.47 42.33 -11.01
CA ILE A 234 18.59 41.53 -10.16
C ILE A 234 17.71 42.42 -9.29
N GLN A 235 18.28 43.48 -8.71
CA GLN A 235 17.48 44.44 -7.93
C GLN A 235 16.35 45.05 -8.76
N MET A 236 16.66 45.44 -9.99
CA MET A 236 15.69 46.03 -10.91
C MET A 236 14.57 45.04 -11.29
N LEU A 237 14.93 43.80 -11.61
CA LEU A 237 13.97 42.77 -11.96
C LEU A 237 13.03 42.43 -10.80
N LEU A 238 13.53 42.43 -9.57
CA LEU A 238 12.73 42.18 -8.37
C LEU A 238 11.75 43.30 -8.06
N PHE A 239 12.10 44.54 -8.40
CA PHE A 239 11.21 45.71 -8.28
C PHE A 239 10.05 45.70 -9.29
N LEU A 240 10.23 45.05 -10.45
CA LEU A 240 9.21 44.97 -11.50
C LEU A 240 8.16 43.86 -11.28
N VAL A 241 8.33 43.01 -10.27
CA VAL A 241 7.38 41.93 -9.93
C VAL A 241 6.24 42.51 -9.08
N PRO A 242 4.98 42.47 -9.55
CA PRO A 242 3.85 42.91 -8.73
C PRO A 242 3.74 42.06 -7.46
N GLU A 243 3.57 42.69 -6.28
CA GLU A 243 3.59 41.99 -4.98
C GLU A 243 2.62 40.81 -4.92
N GLN A 244 1.46 40.93 -5.57
CA GLN A 244 0.41 39.91 -5.70
C GLN A 244 0.81 38.62 -6.45
N GLU A 245 2.01 38.56 -7.04
CA GLU A 245 2.48 37.42 -7.84
C GLU A 245 3.65 36.64 -7.23
N ILE A 246 4.10 37.00 -6.02
CA ILE A 246 5.22 36.33 -5.33
C ILE A 246 4.70 35.15 -4.48
N VAL A 247 5.31 33.95 -4.55
CA VAL A 247 4.82 32.71 -3.85
C VAL A 247 5.95 31.87 -3.20
N LYS A 248 5.76 31.33 -1.97
CA LYS A 248 6.76 30.57 -1.14
C LYS A 248 6.29 29.17 -0.65
N ARG A 249 7.15 28.12 -0.55
CA ARG A 249 6.74 26.68 -0.30
C ARG A 249 7.73 25.72 0.46
N SER A 250 7.23 24.61 1.10
CA SER A 250 7.96 23.53 1.89
C SER A 250 7.33 22.08 1.78
N LEU A 251 7.99 20.93 2.14
CA LEU A 251 7.69 19.53 1.59
C LEU A 251 7.79 18.26 2.52
N HIS A 252 6.82 17.25 2.57
CA HIS A 252 6.89 15.88 3.28
C HIS A 252 5.93 14.68 2.79
N LEU A 253 6.18 13.34 3.10
CA LEU A 253 5.50 12.05 2.58
C LEU A 253 5.41 10.72 3.49
N SER A 254 4.72 9.57 3.10
CA SER A 254 4.31 8.33 3.91
C SER A 254 4.32 6.86 3.25
N VAL A 255 4.14 5.70 4.01
CA VAL A 255 4.29 4.23 3.57
C VAL A 255 3.31 3.14 4.21
N ARG A 256 3.00 1.99 3.53
CA ARG A 256 2.14 0.80 3.91
C ARG A 256 2.89 -0.59 3.83
N ALA A 257 2.96 -1.44 4.87
CA ALA A 257 3.45 -2.85 4.74
C ALA A 257 3.11 -3.92 5.83
N LEU A 258 2.35 -3.65 6.91
CA LEU A 258 2.28 -4.55 8.09
C LEU A 258 0.95 -5.30 8.35
N SER A 259 0.08 -5.50 7.36
CA SER A 259 -1.32 -5.93 7.57
C SER A 259 -1.57 -7.46 7.61
N GLY A 260 -0.79 -8.29 6.91
CA GLY A 260 -1.11 -9.72 6.69
C GLY A 260 -0.97 -10.63 7.92
N THR A 261 0.07 -10.46 8.73
CA THR A 261 0.37 -11.33 9.89
C THR A 261 -0.66 -11.20 11.01
N ARG A 262 -1.34 -10.07 11.08
CA ARG A 262 -2.29 -9.73 12.16
C ARG A 262 -3.63 -10.45 12.02
N LEU A 263 -4.12 -10.56 10.78
CA LEU A 263 -5.37 -11.28 10.49
C LEU A 263 -5.26 -12.77 10.82
N ARG A 264 -4.06 -13.34 10.66
CA ARG A 264 -3.78 -14.74 11.03
C ARG A 264 -3.81 -14.94 12.55
N ALA A 265 -3.19 -14.04 13.32
CA ALA A 265 -3.24 -14.11 14.79
C ALA A 265 -4.69 -13.97 15.31
N LEU A 266 -5.46 -13.02 14.78
CA LEU A 266 -6.88 -12.87 15.10
C LEU A 266 -7.69 -14.15 14.83
N HIS A 267 -7.39 -14.82 13.71
CA HIS A 267 -8.03 -16.07 13.34
C HIS A 267 -7.69 -17.23 14.29
N LEU A 268 -6.44 -17.32 14.73
CA LEU A 268 -6.01 -18.35 15.69
C LEU A 268 -6.69 -18.18 17.05
N GLU A 269 -6.82 -16.94 17.53
CA GLU A 269 -7.54 -16.62 18.78
C GLU A 269 -9.04 -16.98 18.69
N LEU A 270 -9.68 -16.64 17.57
CA LEU A 270 -11.06 -17.06 17.31
C LEU A 270 -11.17 -18.59 17.38
N ALA A 271 -10.30 -19.29 16.64
CA ALA A 271 -10.35 -20.74 16.54
C ALA A 271 -10.17 -21.38 17.92
N HIS A 272 -9.25 -20.88 18.73
CA HIS A 272 -9.02 -21.36 20.09
C HIS A 272 -10.25 -21.19 20.98
N ARG A 273 -10.87 -20.00 20.99
CA ARG A 273 -12.03 -19.69 21.84
C ARG A 273 -13.32 -20.40 21.41
N ALA A 274 -13.56 -20.48 20.10
CA ALA A 274 -14.78 -21.08 19.57
C ALA A 274 -14.76 -22.62 19.58
N ARG A 275 -13.58 -23.25 19.51
CA ARG A 275 -13.47 -24.73 19.44
C ARG A 275 -14.11 -25.42 20.64
N SER A 276 -13.83 -24.97 21.85
CA SER A 276 -14.40 -25.56 23.07
C SER A 276 -15.93 -25.46 23.09
N GLN A 277 -16.48 -24.31 22.69
CA GLN A 277 -17.92 -24.09 22.65
C GLN A 277 -18.62 -24.94 21.58
N VAL A 278 -18.01 -25.10 20.39
CA VAL A 278 -18.54 -25.99 19.34
C VAL A 278 -18.45 -27.46 19.77
N PHE A 279 -17.39 -27.87 20.47
CA PHE A 279 -17.27 -29.22 21.02
C PHE A 279 -18.34 -29.48 22.09
N CYS A 280 -18.58 -28.53 23.00
CA CYS A 280 -19.67 -28.62 23.97
C CYS A 280 -21.04 -28.73 23.28
N LEU A 281 -21.29 -27.90 22.27
CA LEU A 281 -22.52 -27.97 21.46
C LEU A 281 -22.72 -29.37 20.87
N LEU A 282 -21.70 -29.94 20.24
CA LEU A 282 -21.79 -31.29 19.67
C LEU A 282 -21.98 -32.36 20.74
N SER A 283 -21.34 -32.20 21.89
CA SER A 283 -21.51 -33.10 23.04
C SER A 283 -22.96 -33.09 23.53
N GLU A 284 -23.60 -31.93 23.59
CA GLU A 284 -25.01 -31.80 23.98
C GLU A 284 -25.95 -32.41 22.94
N GLN A 285 -25.70 -32.15 21.65
CA GLN A 285 -26.57 -32.62 20.57
C GLN A 285 -26.49 -34.14 20.36
N LEU A 286 -25.34 -34.76 20.61
CA LEU A 286 -25.10 -36.17 20.30
C LEU A 286 -25.05 -37.07 21.55
N ARG A 287 -25.12 -36.52 22.77
CA ARG A 287 -24.96 -37.25 24.05
C ARG A 287 -25.78 -38.53 24.15
N HIS A 288 -27.02 -38.49 23.67
CA HIS A 288 -27.98 -39.59 23.81
C HIS A 288 -27.90 -40.61 22.67
N SER A 289 -27.07 -40.37 21.67
CA SER A 289 -27.09 -41.12 20.42
C SER A 289 -25.78 -41.81 20.07
N ILE A 290 -24.66 -41.37 20.64
CA ILE A 290 -23.33 -41.93 20.36
C ILE A 290 -22.53 -42.14 21.65
N GLN A 291 -21.60 -43.10 21.62
CA GLN A 291 -20.72 -43.37 22.77
C GLN A 291 -19.67 -42.26 22.93
N HIS A 292 -19.18 -42.06 24.15
CA HIS A 292 -18.20 -41.01 24.46
C HIS A 292 -16.90 -41.14 23.66
N GLU A 293 -16.48 -42.38 23.37
CA GLU A 293 -15.26 -42.67 22.60
C GLU A 293 -15.38 -42.26 21.12
N GLN A 294 -16.60 -42.22 20.57
CA GLN A 294 -16.88 -41.87 19.18
C GLN A 294 -17.04 -40.35 18.98
N LEU A 295 -17.24 -39.60 20.06
CA LEU A 295 -17.58 -38.19 20.03
C LEU A 295 -16.38 -37.31 19.62
N TYR A 296 -15.19 -37.58 20.15
CA TYR A 296 -13.99 -36.75 19.90
C TYR A 296 -13.51 -36.76 18.43
N PRO A 297 -13.47 -37.92 17.73
CA PRO A 297 -13.17 -37.95 16.29
C PRO A 297 -14.17 -37.14 15.45
N ILE A 298 -15.47 -37.27 15.73
CA ILE A 298 -16.54 -36.53 15.03
C ILE A 298 -16.40 -35.02 15.27
N GLN A 299 -16.17 -34.60 16.52
CA GLN A 299 -15.97 -33.20 16.89
C GLN A 299 -14.79 -32.56 16.16
N THR A 300 -13.66 -33.28 16.10
CA THR A 300 -12.45 -32.80 15.45
C THR A 300 -12.66 -32.65 13.95
N ALA A 301 -13.20 -33.67 13.29
CA ALA A 301 -13.46 -33.63 11.86
C ALA A 301 -14.47 -32.55 11.46
N LEU A 302 -15.56 -32.40 12.22
CA LEU A 302 -16.56 -31.38 11.94
C LEU A 302 -16.02 -29.96 12.18
N TRP A 303 -15.17 -29.78 13.19
CA TRP A 303 -14.50 -28.50 13.44
C TRP A 303 -13.55 -28.12 12.32
N ASP A 304 -12.78 -29.06 11.80
CA ASP A 304 -11.86 -28.80 10.69
C ASP A 304 -12.64 -28.39 9.43
N GLU A 305 -13.79 -29.04 9.16
CA GLU A 305 -14.70 -28.66 8.08
C GLU A 305 -15.29 -27.25 8.28
N LEU A 306 -15.74 -26.95 9.51
CA LEU A 306 -16.26 -25.63 9.90
C LEU A 306 -15.24 -24.52 9.67
N MET A 307 -14.00 -24.74 10.09
CA MET A 307 -12.94 -23.77 9.94
C MET A 307 -12.49 -23.62 8.48
N SER A 308 -12.51 -24.70 7.69
CA SER A 308 -12.25 -24.67 6.25
C SER A 308 -13.25 -23.74 5.53
N HIS A 309 -14.56 -23.95 5.74
CA HIS A 309 -15.59 -23.10 5.15
C HIS A 309 -15.58 -21.67 5.70
N TRP A 310 -15.26 -21.48 6.98
CA TRP A 310 -15.07 -20.17 7.56
C TRP A 310 -13.97 -19.38 6.83
N VAL A 311 -12.84 -19.99 6.51
CA VAL A 311 -11.74 -19.34 5.78
C VAL A 311 -12.14 -19.00 4.34
N GLN A 312 -12.81 -19.92 3.65
CA GLN A 312 -13.32 -19.70 2.28
C GLN A 312 -14.36 -18.57 2.22
N GLY A 313 -15.15 -18.38 3.29
CA GLY A 313 -16.14 -17.32 3.42
C GLY A 313 -15.60 -15.92 3.75
N SER A 314 -14.28 -15.70 3.70
CA SER A 314 -13.65 -14.44 4.13
C SER A 314 -14.08 -13.18 3.36
N THR A 315 -14.68 -13.33 2.18
CA THR A 315 -15.24 -12.22 1.38
C THR A 315 -16.66 -11.82 1.77
N LYS A 316 -17.34 -12.61 2.62
CA LYS A 316 -18.70 -12.34 3.08
C LYS A 316 -18.69 -11.49 4.36
N ASP A 317 -19.76 -10.73 4.56
CA ASP A 317 -20.02 -10.07 5.84
C ASP A 317 -20.08 -11.08 6.99
N LEU A 318 -19.74 -10.64 8.20
CA LEU A 318 -19.56 -11.52 9.36
C LEU A 318 -20.76 -12.43 9.63
N SER A 319 -21.98 -11.89 9.56
CA SER A 319 -23.22 -12.66 9.77
C SER A 319 -23.37 -13.73 8.69
N ALA A 320 -23.31 -13.34 7.41
CA ALA A 320 -23.42 -14.25 6.27
C ALA A 320 -22.29 -15.29 6.24
N ARG A 321 -21.08 -14.92 6.67
CA ARG A 321 -19.92 -15.81 6.80
C ARG A 321 -20.16 -16.89 7.85
N SER A 322 -20.64 -16.49 9.02
CA SER A 322 -20.92 -17.40 10.14
C SER A 322 -22.01 -18.41 9.76
N GLN A 323 -23.08 -17.93 9.13
CA GLN A 323 -24.19 -18.75 8.66
C GLN A 323 -23.76 -19.73 7.56
N ALA A 324 -22.98 -19.26 6.59
CA ALA A 324 -22.50 -20.09 5.48
C ALA A 324 -21.56 -21.20 5.97
N ALA A 325 -20.65 -20.90 6.89
CA ALA A 325 -19.75 -21.90 7.47
C ALA A 325 -20.54 -22.98 8.24
N ALA A 326 -21.44 -22.58 9.15
CA ALA A 326 -22.25 -23.51 9.92
C ALA A 326 -23.17 -24.37 9.04
N ALA A 327 -23.78 -23.77 8.01
CA ALA A 327 -24.62 -24.48 7.06
C ALA A 327 -23.86 -25.55 6.29
N ALA A 328 -22.71 -25.21 5.73
CA ALA A 328 -21.92 -26.13 4.91
C ALA A 328 -21.42 -27.33 5.73
N SER A 329 -20.92 -27.08 6.95
CA SER A 329 -20.44 -28.16 7.84
C SER A 329 -21.57 -29.06 8.34
N SER A 330 -22.77 -28.52 8.51
CA SER A 330 -23.91 -29.31 8.97
C SER A 330 -24.31 -30.43 8.00
N VAL A 331 -23.99 -30.29 6.70
CA VAL A 331 -24.22 -31.32 5.68
C VAL A 331 -23.33 -32.54 5.91
N VAL A 332 -22.09 -32.32 6.38
CA VAL A 332 -21.06 -33.36 6.55
C VAL A 332 -21.23 -34.12 7.87
N LEU A 333 -22.01 -33.59 8.81
CA LEU A 333 -22.25 -34.19 10.13
C LEU A 333 -22.78 -35.63 10.03
N LEU A 334 -23.68 -35.88 9.08
CA LEU A 334 -24.29 -37.18 8.84
C LEU A 334 -23.29 -38.24 8.38
N ASP A 335 -22.43 -37.87 7.45
CA ASP A 335 -21.39 -38.75 6.94
C ASP A 335 -20.40 -39.08 8.05
N LEU A 336 -20.01 -38.08 8.85
CA LEU A 336 -19.11 -38.27 10.00
C LEU A 336 -19.71 -39.22 11.05
N VAL A 337 -20.98 -39.05 11.40
CA VAL A 337 -21.66 -39.97 12.34
C VAL A 337 -21.77 -41.36 11.73
N SER A 338 -22.13 -41.49 10.46
CA SER A 338 -22.23 -42.80 9.78
C SER A 338 -20.89 -43.54 9.74
N SER A 339 -19.79 -42.82 9.48
CA SER A 339 -18.45 -43.38 9.39
C SER A 339 -17.90 -43.83 10.76
N HIS A 340 -18.25 -43.17 11.85
CA HIS A 340 -17.70 -43.46 13.19
C HIS A 340 -18.63 -44.30 14.08
N CYS A 341 -19.95 -44.29 13.81
CA CYS A 341 -20.96 -44.95 14.62
C CYS A 341 -21.72 -46.07 13.89
N GLY A 342 -21.57 -46.19 12.57
CA GLY A 342 -22.28 -47.17 11.75
C GLY A 342 -23.62 -46.65 11.19
N LYS A 343 -24.02 -47.20 10.04
CA LYS A 343 -25.18 -46.72 9.25
C LYS A 343 -26.53 -46.82 9.98
N ASP A 344 -26.68 -47.77 10.90
CA ASP A 344 -27.92 -47.99 11.66
C ASP A 344 -28.17 -46.91 12.72
N ILE A 345 -27.12 -46.27 13.24
CA ILE A 345 -27.25 -45.16 14.19
C ILE A 345 -27.60 -43.88 13.43
N ALA A 346 -26.99 -43.67 12.25
CA ALA A 346 -27.27 -42.53 11.38
C ALA A 346 -28.73 -42.45 10.92
N THR A 347 -29.34 -43.59 10.59
CA THR A 347 -30.74 -43.67 10.14
C THR A 347 -31.77 -43.48 11.25
N ARG A 348 -31.38 -43.63 12.53
CA ARG A 348 -32.24 -43.45 13.71
C ARG A 348 -32.20 -42.04 14.29
N LEU A 349 -31.30 -41.18 13.81
CA LEU A 349 -31.17 -39.81 14.29
C LEU A 349 -32.27 -38.91 13.70
N ASP A 350 -32.93 -38.13 14.55
CA ASP A 350 -33.79 -37.03 14.10
C ASP A 350 -32.89 -35.88 13.63
N LEU A 351 -32.62 -35.87 12.33
CA LEU A 351 -31.71 -34.94 11.68
C LEU A 351 -32.18 -33.49 11.79
N ALA A 352 -33.49 -33.25 11.75
CA ALA A 352 -34.02 -31.90 11.90
C ALA A 352 -33.74 -31.37 13.32
N ARG A 353 -33.85 -32.22 14.34
CA ARG A 353 -33.55 -31.86 15.74
C ARG A 353 -32.08 -31.60 16.03
N ILE A 354 -31.15 -32.08 15.19
CA ILE A 354 -29.71 -31.92 15.40
C ILE A 354 -29.12 -30.85 14.48
N ILE A 355 -29.45 -30.91 13.18
CA ILE A 355 -28.87 -30.02 12.16
C ILE A 355 -29.36 -28.58 12.35
N ILE A 356 -30.65 -28.37 12.62
CA ILE A 356 -31.20 -27.01 12.75
C ILE A 356 -30.59 -26.30 13.97
N PRO A 357 -30.60 -26.88 15.20
CA PRO A 357 -29.97 -26.23 16.35
C PRO A 357 -28.46 -26.10 16.22
N PHE A 358 -27.78 -27.09 15.61
CA PHE A 358 -26.35 -26.99 15.34
C PHE A 358 -26.03 -25.80 14.45
N LYS A 359 -26.72 -25.65 13.31
CA LYS A 359 -26.50 -24.56 12.35
C LYS A 359 -26.69 -23.19 13.00
N GLU A 360 -27.77 -23.00 13.76
CA GLU A 360 -28.05 -21.74 14.45
C GLU A 360 -27.03 -21.44 15.54
N LYS A 361 -26.78 -22.40 16.45
CA LYS A 361 -25.88 -22.20 17.59
C LYS A 361 -24.42 -22.08 17.16
N ALA A 362 -23.95 -22.89 16.20
CA ALA A 362 -22.59 -22.80 15.69
C ALA A 362 -22.34 -21.47 14.96
N SER A 363 -23.32 -21.00 14.17
CA SER A 363 -23.24 -19.66 13.56
C SER A 363 -23.14 -18.56 14.62
N ASN A 364 -23.95 -18.63 15.67
CA ASN A 364 -23.92 -17.65 16.76
C ASN A 364 -22.59 -17.69 17.54
N ILE A 365 -22.07 -18.89 17.84
CA ILE A 365 -20.75 -19.07 18.48
C ILE A 365 -19.66 -18.40 17.64
N LEU A 366 -19.62 -18.64 16.32
CA LEU A 366 -18.62 -18.03 15.44
C LEU A 366 -18.76 -16.50 15.39
N TYR A 367 -19.98 -15.98 15.27
CA TYR A 367 -20.26 -14.55 15.23
C TYR A 367 -19.83 -13.84 16.53
N GLN A 368 -20.24 -14.36 17.68
CA GLN A 368 -19.97 -13.78 18.99
C GLN A 368 -18.47 -13.83 19.32
N ASN A 369 -17.84 -15.00 19.14
CA ASN A 369 -16.42 -15.14 19.39
C ASN A 369 -15.59 -14.26 18.45
N TYR A 370 -15.96 -14.13 17.17
CA TYR A 370 -15.23 -13.24 16.27
C TYR A 370 -15.38 -11.77 16.66
N THR A 371 -16.59 -11.34 17.02
CA THR A 371 -16.85 -9.96 17.44
C THR A 371 -16.05 -9.62 18.68
N ALA A 372 -16.13 -10.45 19.72
CA ALA A 372 -15.40 -10.26 20.96
C ALA A 372 -13.88 -10.31 20.75
N THR A 373 -13.40 -11.31 20.00
CA THR A 373 -11.96 -11.45 19.69
C THR A 373 -11.45 -10.24 18.91
N ARG A 374 -12.23 -9.73 17.93
CA ARG A 374 -11.87 -8.55 17.14
C ARG A 374 -11.76 -7.31 18.02
N GLU A 375 -12.74 -7.06 18.89
CA GLU A 375 -12.76 -5.90 19.78
C GLU A 375 -11.57 -5.92 20.74
N GLU A 376 -11.31 -7.07 21.36
CA GLU A 376 -10.15 -7.24 22.24
C GLU A 376 -8.84 -7.08 21.48
N PHE A 377 -8.72 -7.68 20.29
CA PHE A 377 -7.50 -7.62 19.48
C PHE A 377 -7.16 -6.20 18.99
N LEU A 378 -8.17 -5.35 18.78
CA LEU A 378 -7.96 -3.94 18.45
C LEU A 378 -7.38 -3.14 19.62
N CYS A 379 -7.70 -3.52 20.86
CA CYS A 379 -7.18 -2.91 22.08
C CYS A 379 -5.80 -3.48 22.45
N VAL A 380 -5.68 -4.82 22.45
CA VAL A 380 -4.49 -5.56 22.87
C VAL A 380 -4.21 -6.66 21.83
N PRO A 381 -3.39 -6.39 20.81
CA PRO A 381 -3.12 -7.39 19.77
C PRO A 381 -2.28 -8.55 20.32
N ALA A 382 -2.86 -9.75 20.38
CA ALA A 382 -2.18 -11.00 20.73
C ALA A 382 -1.13 -11.46 19.70
N THR A 383 -0.86 -10.66 18.65
CA THR A 383 0.04 -11.03 17.54
C THR A 383 1.44 -11.42 18.04
N ALA A 384 1.94 -10.78 19.10
CA ALA A 384 3.26 -11.08 19.65
C ALA A 384 3.39 -12.53 20.14
N ASP A 385 2.29 -13.14 20.59
CA ASP A 385 2.31 -14.46 21.22
C ASP A 385 2.34 -15.58 20.17
N HIS A 386 2.02 -15.24 18.92
CA HIS A 386 2.10 -16.12 17.74
C HIS A 386 3.38 -15.92 16.91
N LEU A 387 4.30 -15.06 17.37
CA LEU A 387 5.55 -14.76 16.68
C LEU A 387 6.74 -15.44 17.37
N CYS A 388 7.77 -15.78 16.59
CA CYS A 388 9.05 -16.25 17.14
C CYS A 388 9.67 -15.18 18.06
N GLY A 389 10.54 -15.59 18.99
CA GLY A 389 11.04 -14.72 20.06
C GLY A 389 11.56 -13.34 19.61
N ALA A 390 12.34 -13.30 18.52
CA ALA A 390 12.84 -12.04 17.96
C ALA A 390 11.71 -11.16 17.37
N SER A 391 10.82 -11.75 16.58
CA SER A 391 9.69 -11.04 15.98
C SER A 391 8.68 -10.56 17.03
N SER A 392 8.48 -11.35 18.09
CA SER A 392 7.62 -11.02 19.23
C SER A 392 8.15 -9.81 20.00
N ARG A 393 9.45 -9.78 20.30
CA ARG A 393 10.11 -8.65 20.98
C ARG A 393 10.10 -7.38 20.13
N PHE A 394 10.42 -7.48 18.84
CA PHE A 394 10.29 -6.36 17.90
C PHE A 394 8.84 -5.84 17.85
N TYR A 395 7.86 -6.74 17.76
CA TYR A 395 6.45 -6.37 17.73
C TYR A 395 6.02 -5.65 19.02
N ARG A 396 6.44 -6.15 20.19
CA ARG A 396 6.14 -5.51 21.49
C ARG A 396 6.83 -4.16 21.63
N LEU A 397 8.07 -4.01 21.18
CA LEU A 397 8.76 -2.71 21.17
C LEU A 397 7.95 -1.68 20.35
N VAL A 398 7.58 -2.01 19.12
CA VAL A 398 6.81 -1.11 18.25
C VAL A 398 5.44 -0.77 18.85
N ARG A 399 4.74 -1.74 19.43
CA ARG A 399 3.36 -1.55 19.93
C ARG A 399 3.25 -0.97 21.32
N ARG A 400 4.13 -1.37 22.23
CA ARG A 400 4.07 -0.99 23.64
C ARG A 400 5.04 0.15 23.94
N THR A 401 6.33 -0.03 23.62
CA THR A 401 7.36 0.95 23.94
C THR A 401 7.25 2.21 23.08
N LEU A 402 7.16 2.04 21.76
CA LEU A 402 7.03 3.17 20.83
C LEU A 402 5.60 3.68 20.69
N ALA A 403 4.65 3.03 21.37
CA ALA A 403 3.22 3.32 21.35
C ALA A 403 2.66 3.53 19.94
N VAL A 404 3.20 2.83 18.93
CA VAL A 404 2.72 2.96 17.56
C VAL A 404 1.40 2.18 17.46
N PRO A 405 0.26 2.85 17.20
CA PRO A 405 -1.04 2.20 17.21
C PRO A 405 -1.23 1.28 16.00
N MET A 406 -2.22 0.38 16.11
CA MET A 406 -2.65 -0.42 14.98
C MET A 406 -3.46 0.44 14.02
N ASN A 407 -3.04 0.49 12.76
CA ASN A 407 -3.79 1.16 11.71
C ASN A 407 -5.14 0.45 11.50
N ARG A 408 -6.23 1.19 11.68
CA ARG A 408 -7.63 0.78 11.55
C ARG A 408 -8.20 1.02 10.14
N GLY A 409 -7.33 1.29 9.16
CA GLY A 409 -7.70 1.45 7.76
C GLY A 409 -8.30 2.82 7.49
N LEU A 410 -9.52 2.85 6.99
CA LEU A 410 -10.20 4.09 6.59
C LEU A 410 -10.39 5.03 7.79
N ALA A 411 -10.65 4.49 8.99
CA ALA A 411 -10.84 5.24 10.23
C ALA A 411 -9.60 6.01 10.72
N ASP A 412 -8.41 5.66 10.25
CA ASP A 412 -7.15 6.37 10.55
C ASP A 412 -6.60 7.08 9.30
N HIS A 413 -7.39 7.17 8.23
CA HIS A 413 -6.99 7.88 7.02
C HIS A 413 -7.06 9.39 7.28
N PRO A 414 -6.01 10.18 7.00
CA PRO A 414 -5.96 11.62 7.33
C PRO A 414 -7.06 12.48 6.69
N THR A 415 -7.74 11.94 5.69
CA THR A 415 -8.81 12.61 4.93
C THR A 415 -10.18 11.95 5.12
N TYR A 416 -10.29 10.95 5.99
CA TYR A 416 -11.58 10.32 6.30
C TYR A 416 -12.21 11.04 7.48
N ASP A 417 -13.45 11.45 7.31
CA ASP A 417 -14.20 12.27 8.24
C ASP A 417 -14.63 11.42 9.44
N SER A 418 -13.71 11.25 10.40
CA SER A 418 -14.03 10.67 11.70
C SER A 418 -14.28 11.81 12.68
N GLU A 419 -15.31 11.71 13.53
CA GLU A 419 -15.67 12.68 14.59
C GLU A 419 -14.56 12.93 15.64
N LYS A 420 -13.32 12.51 15.39
CA LYS A 420 -12.15 12.71 16.27
C LYS A 420 -11.26 13.85 15.77
N ASP A 421 -10.65 14.54 16.73
CA ASP A 421 -9.70 15.65 16.53
C ASP A 421 -8.67 15.36 15.42
N PRO A 422 -8.70 16.10 14.29
CA PRO A 422 -7.77 15.96 13.17
C PRO A 422 -6.29 16.16 13.55
N ARG A 423 -5.99 16.85 14.66
CA ARG A 423 -4.62 17.09 15.15
C ARG A 423 -4.04 15.90 15.92
N ALA A 424 -4.87 14.92 16.31
CA ALA A 424 -4.45 13.79 17.12
C ALA A 424 -3.92 12.59 16.31
N THR A 425 -4.28 12.49 15.03
CA THR A 425 -3.99 11.30 14.22
C THR A 425 -2.67 11.46 13.47
N LYS A 426 -1.56 11.01 14.08
CA LYS A 426 -0.25 10.94 13.40
C LYS A 426 -0.38 10.13 12.10
N ALA A 427 0.16 10.66 11.00
CA ALA A 427 0.21 9.93 9.74
C ALA A 427 1.03 8.65 9.89
N ILE A 428 0.71 7.60 9.11
CA ILE A 428 1.47 6.34 9.11
C ILE A 428 2.97 6.60 8.86
N GLY A 429 3.29 7.60 8.02
CA GLY A 429 4.67 8.06 7.80
C GLY A 429 5.36 8.50 9.09
N SER A 430 4.70 9.29 9.93
CA SER A 430 5.22 9.74 11.23
C SER A 430 5.50 8.58 12.18
N HIS A 431 4.64 7.55 12.17
CA HIS A 431 4.86 6.32 12.93
C HIS A 431 6.03 5.50 12.39
N ILE A 432 6.20 5.42 11.07
CA ILE A 432 7.34 4.74 10.44
C ILE A 432 8.65 5.47 10.73
N SER A 433 8.64 6.80 10.70
CA SER A 433 9.79 7.62 11.12
C SER A 433 10.15 7.37 12.59
N THR A 434 9.15 7.21 13.47
CA THR A 434 9.40 6.86 14.89
C THR A 434 10.13 5.52 15.00
N ILE A 435 9.66 4.48 14.29
CA ILE A 435 10.31 3.17 14.27
C ILE A 435 11.72 3.24 13.67
N TYR A 436 11.90 4.02 12.60
CA TYR A 436 13.18 4.18 11.91
C TYR A 436 14.22 4.92 12.75
N THR A 437 13.82 5.99 13.45
CA THR A 437 14.71 6.74 14.34
C THR A 437 15.24 5.84 15.46
N GLU A 438 14.37 5.01 16.04
CA GLU A 438 14.72 4.04 17.07
C GLU A 438 15.67 2.95 16.56
N LEU A 439 15.43 2.42 15.36
CA LEU A 439 16.36 1.50 14.70
C LEU A 439 17.74 2.13 14.49
N ARG A 440 17.77 3.40 14.05
CA ARG A 440 19.01 4.12 13.74
C ARG A 440 19.81 4.50 14.98
N GLN A 441 19.15 4.78 16.10
CA GLN A 441 19.79 5.14 17.36
C GLN A 441 20.27 3.91 18.15
N GLY A 442 20.10 2.70 17.60
CA GLY A 442 20.52 1.48 18.26
C GLY A 442 19.59 1.02 19.38
N GLY A 443 18.41 1.66 19.55
CA GLY A 443 17.41 1.29 20.56
C GLY A 443 16.82 -0.11 20.38
N MET A 444 17.08 -0.75 19.24
CA MET A 444 16.68 -2.12 18.95
C MET A 444 17.80 -3.16 19.02
N THR A 445 19.06 -2.71 19.16
CA THR A 445 20.21 -3.63 19.19
C THR A 445 19.99 -4.63 20.33
N ASP A 446 19.70 -4.16 21.54
CA ASP A 446 19.44 -5.05 22.68
C ASP A 446 18.14 -5.87 22.52
N ALA A 447 17.09 -5.31 21.92
CA ALA A 447 15.79 -5.99 21.80
C ALA A 447 15.78 -7.12 20.75
N VAL A 448 16.65 -7.06 19.74
CA VAL A 448 16.72 -8.02 18.63
C VAL A 448 17.99 -8.88 18.71
N VAL A 449 19.14 -8.30 19.05
CA VAL A 449 20.43 -9.01 19.15
C VAL A 449 20.46 -9.93 20.37
N ASN A 450 19.97 -9.50 21.54
CA ASN A 450 19.94 -10.37 22.73
C ASN A 450 18.95 -11.55 22.59
N CYS A 451 18.07 -11.52 21.57
CA CYS A 451 17.25 -12.68 21.23
C CYS A 451 18.07 -13.82 20.62
N TRP A 452 19.13 -13.46 19.91
CA TRP A 452 19.98 -14.38 19.17
C TRP A 452 21.05 -15.00 20.04
N GLU A 453 21.38 -14.39 21.19
CA GLU A 453 22.27 -14.98 22.20
C GLU A 453 21.55 -15.98 23.13
N SER A 454 20.21 -16.02 23.10
CA SER A 454 19.36 -16.90 23.93
C SER A 454 18.83 -18.15 23.19
N LEU A 455 19.31 -18.40 21.96
CA LEU A 455 19.06 -19.59 21.14
C LEU A 455 20.36 -20.36 20.95
#